data_AF-A0A9C6U0Y9-F1
#
_entry.id   AF-A0A9C6U0Y9-F1
#
_cell.length_a   1.000
_cell.length_b   1.000
_cell.length_c   1.000
_cell.angle_alpha   90.00
_cell.angle_beta   90.00
_cell.angle_gamma   90.00
#
_symmetry.space_group_name_H-M   'P 1'
#
loop_
_entity.id
_entity.type
_entity.pdbx_description
1 polymer ?
#
loop_
_entity_poly.entity_id
_entity_poly.type
_entity_poly.pdbx_seq_one_letter_code
_entity_poly.pdbx_strand_id
1 'polypeptide(L)'
;MESYWQYTEKDTRMMYIDNPLLIGGKKFDLRLYVLITSFRPLKAYLFRMGFCRFCTVKYDASIQELDNMYVHLTNVSVQKHGGEYNSMHGGKLSVQNLRLYLESTRGKAVTERLFSSISWLIVHSLKAVAPVMANDRHCFECYGYDIIIDNKLKPWLIEVNASPSLTSTTVNDRILKYKLIDNILSVVLPPDGVPE
;
A
#
# COMPACT_ATOMS: atom_id res chain seq x y z
N MET A 1 46.51 -9.51 2.12
CA MET A 1 45.46 -10.35 2.71
C MET A 1 44.15 -9.62 2.50
N GLU A 2 43.46 -9.96 1.41
CA GLU A 2 42.15 -9.44 1.07
C GLU A 2 41.13 -9.96 2.09
N SER A 3 40.45 -9.05 2.78
CA SER A 3 39.34 -9.39 3.67
C SER A 3 38.11 -9.72 2.84
N TYR A 4 37.80 -11.01 2.74
CA TYR A 4 36.56 -11.52 2.17
C TYR A 4 35.38 -11.07 3.03
N TRP A 5 34.61 -10.09 2.55
CA TRP A 5 33.25 -9.86 3.05
C TRP A 5 32.33 -10.88 2.37
N GLN A 6 31.89 -11.90 3.10
CA GLN A 6 30.77 -12.73 2.67
C GLN A 6 29.47 -11.92 2.89
N TYR A 7 28.91 -11.35 1.82
CA TYR A 7 27.55 -10.84 1.83
C TYR A 7 26.57 -12.02 1.85
N THR A 8 26.03 -12.34 3.02
CA THR A 8 25.06 -13.43 3.20
C THR A 8 23.60 -13.00 3.02
N GLU A 9 23.31 -11.69 2.95
CA GLU A 9 21.95 -11.14 2.74
C GLU A 9 21.90 -10.25 1.49
N LYS A 10 20.87 -10.46 0.66
CA LYS A 10 20.57 -9.59 -0.48
C LYS A 10 19.83 -8.36 0.01
N ASP A 11 20.56 -7.25 0.21
CA ASP A 11 19.96 -5.97 0.55
C ASP A 11 19.50 -5.19 -0.70
N THR A 12 18.31 -4.59 -0.61
CA THR A 12 17.81 -3.66 -1.63
C THR A 12 17.96 -2.23 -1.13
N ARG A 13 18.67 -1.39 -1.88
CA ARG A 13 18.83 0.04 -1.57
C ARG A 13 17.91 0.87 -2.45
N MET A 14 17.01 1.64 -1.84
CA MET A 14 16.13 2.58 -2.53
C MET A 14 16.46 4.01 -2.14
N MET A 15 16.33 4.93 -3.10
CA MET A 15 16.38 6.37 -2.81
C MET A 15 15.24 6.73 -1.86
N TYR A 16 15.57 7.38 -0.76
CA TYR A 16 14.58 7.85 0.20
C TYR A 16 13.78 9.01 -0.38
N ILE A 17 12.46 8.98 -0.21
CA ILE A 17 11.57 10.08 -0.61
C ILE A 17 11.50 11.05 0.57
N ASP A 18 12.31 12.11 0.48
CA ASP A 18 12.53 13.12 1.51
C ASP A 18 11.46 14.21 1.56
N ASN A 19 10.63 14.30 0.51
CA ASN A 19 9.56 15.27 0.34
C ASN A 19 8.15 14.63 0.31
N PRO A 20 7.78 13.75 1.27
CA PRO A 20 6.47 13.11 1.25
C PRO A 20 5.33 14.14 1.44
N LEU A 21 4.16 13.84 0.90
CA LEU A 21 2.95 14.53 1.27
C LEU A 21 2.66 14.27 2.75
N LEU A 22 2.41 15.35 3.50
CA LEU A 22 2.11 15.29 4.92
C LEU A 22 0.66 15.68 5.18
N ILE A 23 0.01 14.99 6.11
CA ILE A 23 -1.29 15.40 6.66
C ILE A 23 -1.10 15.61 8.17
N GLY A 24 -1.42 16.82 8.66
CA GLY A 24 -1.15 17.19 10.05
C GLY A 24 0.33 17.12 10.43
N GLY A 25 1.24 17.26 9.44
CA GLY A 25 2.68 17.13 9.62
C GLY A 25 3.17 15.68 9.78
N LYS A 26 2.33 14.67 9.58
CA LYS A 26 2.73 13.25 9.69
C LYS A 26 2.87 12.61 8.31
N LYS A 27 3.93 11.81 8.13
CA LYS A 27 4.18 11.00 6.93
C LYS A 27 3.20 9.82 6.91
N PHE A 28 2.82 9.39 5.71
CA PHE A 28 2.02 8.19 5.52
C PHE A 28 2.36 7.48 4.20
N ASP A 29 2.05 6.19 4.15
CA ASP A 29 1.94 5.42 2.90
C ASP A 29 0.49 4.97 2.69
N LEU A 30 0.17 4.59 1.46
CA LEU A 30 -1.11 4.07 1.02
C LEU A 30 -1.04 2.57 0.78
N ARG A 31 -1.87 1.81 1.50
CA ARG A 31 -2.14 0.39 1.25
C ARG A 31 -3.38 0.23 0.37
N LEU A 32 -3.18 -0.30 -0.83
CA LEU A 32 -4.24 -0.70 -1.77
C LEU A 32 -4.22 -2.21 -2.01
N TYR A 33 -5.35 -2.79 -2.39
CA TYR A 33 -5.48 -4.22 -2.68
C TYR A 33 -5.83 -4.44 -4.15
N VAL A 34 -5.09 -5.31 -4.82
CA VAL A 34 -5.28 -5.63 -6.24
C VAL A 34 -5.41 -7.14 -6.38
N LEU A 35 -6.59 -7.60 -6.78
CA LEU A 35 -6.83 -9.00 -7.13
C LEU A 35 -6.44 -9.23 -8.59
N ILE A 36 -5.68 -10.28 -8.86
CA ILE A 36 -5.34 -10.72 -10.21
C ILE A 36 -5.91 -12.12 -10.42
N THR A 37 -6.70 -12.29 -11.48
CA THR A 37 -7.29 -13.58 -11.85
C THR A 37 -6.67 -14.19 -13.10
N SER A 38 -5.91 -13.40 -13.88
CA SER A 38 -5.15 -13.89 -15.02
C SER A 38 -4.11 -12.86 -15.44
N PHE A 39 -2.97 -13.33 -15.95
CA PHE A 39 -1.97 -12.47 -16.62
C PHE A 39 -2.07 -12.56 -18.16
N ARG A 40 -2.76 -13.57 -18.70
CA ARG A 40 -2.96 -13.77 -20.14
C ARG A 40 -4.40 -14.25 -20.43
N PRO A 41 -5.32 -13.33 -20.79
CA PRO A 41 -5.16 -11.87 -20.79
C PRO A 41 -5.07 -11.29 -19.37
N LEU A 42 -4.39 -10.15 -19.19
CA LEU A 42 -4.31 -9.49 -17.87
C LEU A 42 -5.69 -9.07 -17.37
N LYS A 43 -6.14 -9.69 -16.28
CA LYS A 43 -7.37 -9.37 -15.55
C LYS A 43 -7.02 -8.99 -14.11
N ALA A 44 -7.12 -7.70 -13.80
CA ALA A 44 -6.80 -7.15 -12.49
C ALA A 44 -7.93 -6.26 -11.98
N TYR A 45 -8.19 -6.32 -10.67
CA TYR A 45 -9.28 -5.64 -9.99
C TYR A 45 -8.73 -4.86 -8.80
N LEU A 46 -8.85 -3.53 -8.85
CA LEU A 46 -8.50 -2.67 -7.71
C LEU A 46 -9.67 -2.64 -6.72
N PHE A 47 -9.42 -3.06 -5.49
CA PHE A 47 -10.42 -2.98 -4.44
C PHE A 47 -10.71 -1.52 -4.09
N ARG A 48 -12.00 -1.19 -3.97
CA ARG A 48 -12.44 0.20 -3.73
C ARG A 48 -12.03 0.76 -2.37
N MET A 49 -11.76 -0.11 -1.40
CA MET A 49 -11.31 0.29 -0.07
C MET A 49 -9.80 0.06 0.08
N GLY A 50 -9.19 0.93 0.88
CA GLY A 50 -7.81 0.85 1.30
C GLY A 50 -7.59 1.82 2.44
N PHE A 51 -6.36 1.94 2.92
CA PHE A 51 -6.05 2.85 4.01
C PHE A 51 -4.64 3.43 3.90
N CYS A 52 -4.50 4.64 4.43
CA CYS A 52 -3.22 5.25 4.73
C CYS A 52 -2.73 4.73 6.07
N ARG A 53 -1.43 4.43 6.18
CA ARG A 53 -0.76 4.15 7.46
C ARG A 53 0.10 5.35 7.82
N PHE A 54 -0.21 6.01 8.93
CA PHE A 54 0.54 7.15 9.41
C PHE A 54 1.67 6.73 10.35
N CYS A 55 2.77 7.47 10.28
CA CYS A 55 3.73 7.52 11.37
C CYS A 55 3.07 8.12 12.62
N THR A 56 3.46 7.66 13.81
CA THR A 56 2.96 8.19 15.10
C THR A 56 3.53 9.57 15.39
N VAL A 57 4.74 9.86 14.93
CA VAL A 57 5.44 11.13 15.17
C VAL A 57 5.32 12.06 13.96
N LYS A 58 5.43 13.38 14.19
CA LYS A 58 5.54 14.37 13.11
C LYS A 58 6.81 14.11 12.30
N TYR A 59 6.70 14.36 11.00
CA TYR A 59 7.80 14.21 10.08
C TYR A 59 8.85 15.30 10.31
N ASP A 60 10.09 14.88 10.55
CA ASP A 60 11.28 15.71 10.51
C ASP A 60 12.25 15.11 9.50
N ALA A 61 12.86 15.97 8.68
CA ALA A 61 13.86 15.60 7.68
C ALA A 61 15.29 15.90 8.17
N SER A 62 15.45 16.36 9.41
CA SER A 62 16.75 16.64 10.02
C SER A 62 17.59 15.37 10.13
N ILE A 63 18.90 15.51 9.89
CA ILE A 63 19.87 14.41 9.95
C ILE A 63 19.90 13.76 11.35
N GLN A 64 19.52 14.51 12.39
CA GLN A 64 19.48 14.03 13.78
C GLN A 64 18.38 12.99 14.03
N GLU A 65 17.32 12.95 13.21
CA GLU A 65 16.19 12.05 13.37
C GLU A 65 16.20 10.87 12.38
N LEU A 66 17.24 10.74 11.53
CA LEU A 66 17.35 9.65 10.54
C LEU A 66 17.28 8.25 11.14
N ASP A 67 17.79 8.08 12.37
CA ASP A 67 17.74 6.82 13.11
C ASP A 67 16.38 6.59 13.81
N ASN A 68 15.50 7.59 13.83
CA ASN A 68 14.18 7.48 14.44
C ASN A 68 13.20 6.78 13.50
N MET A 69 13.18 5.45 13.60
CA MET A 69 12.28 4.58 12.84
C MET A 69 10.80 4.97 12.96
N TYR A 70 10.36 5.61 14.05
CA TYR A 70 8.96 6.01 14.24
C TYR A 70 8.53 7.18 13.33
N VAL A 71 9.49 7.97 12.84
CA VAL A 71 9.29 9.10 11.91
C VAL A 71 9.28 8.61 10.46
N HIS A 72 10.06 7.56 10.16
CA HIS A 72 10.37 7.15 8.79
C HIS A 72 9.65 5.90 8.30
N LEU A 73 9.33 4.97 9.21
CA LEU A 73 8.64 3.71 8.91
C LEU A 73 7.18 3.78 9.33
N THR A 74 6.26 3.44 8.45
CA THR A 74 4.81 3.47 8.70
C THR A 74 4.25 2.12 9.16
N ASN A 75 5.11 1.10 9.27
CA ASN A 75 4.73 -0.27 9.58
C ASN A 75 4.13 -0.39 10.98
N VAL A 76 2.99 -1.08 11.08
CA VAL A 76 2.24 -1.26 12.34
C VAL A 76 3.09 -1.96 13.41
N SER A 77 3.99 -2.88 13.04
CA SER A 77 4.91 -3.54 13.98
C SER A 77 5.84 -2.56 14.70
N VAL A 78 6.27 -1.51 14.00
CA VAL A 78 7.09 -0.43 14.55
C VAL A 78 6.19 0.52 15.34
N GLN A 79 5.10 0.99 14.72
CA GLN A 79 4.26 2.06 15.26
C GLN A 79 3.50 1.71 16.56
N LYS A 80 3.23 0.42 16.83
CA LYS A 80 2.56 -0.05 18.06
C LYS A 80 3.29 0.26 19.36
N HIS A 81 4.60 0.53 19.30
CA HIS A 81 5.42 0.82 20.46
C HIS A 81 5.61 2.33 20.69
N GLY A 82 5.05 3.18 19.82
CA GLY A 82 5.13 4.64 19.94
C GLY A 82 4.15 5.20 20.98
N GLY A 83 4.61 6.15 21.81
CA GLY A 83 3.83 6.73 22.91
C GLY A 83 2.55 7.48 22.48
N GLU A 84 2.46 7.94 21.23
CA GLU A 84 1.26 8.59 20.66
C GLU A 84 0.35 7.65 19.86
N TYR A 85 0.54 6.32 19.97
CA TYR A 85 -0.29 5.36 19.24
C TYR A 85 -1.75 5.42 19.71
N ASN A 86 -2.62 5.96 18.86
CA ASN A 86 -4.05 5.95 19.10
C ASN A 86 -4.62 4.56 18.77
N SER A 87 -4.93 3.77 19.80
CA SER A 87 -5.48 2.41 19.67
C SER A 87 -6.88 2.35 19.05
N MET A 88 -7.65 3.44 19.09
CA MET A 88 -9.01 3.49 18.50
C MET A 88 -8.97 3.57 16.97
N HIS A 89 -8.03 4.34 16.41
CA HIS A 89 -7.90 4.50 14.95
C HIS A 89 -6.69 3.77 14.35
N GLY A 90 -5.75 3.31 15.17
CA GLY A 90 -4.56 2.56 14.78
C GLY A 90 -3.58 3.33 13.89
N GLY A 91 -3.67 4.67 13.88
CA GLY A 91 -2.90 5.51 12.95
C GLY A 91 -3.31 5.35 11.49
N LYS A 92 -4.57 4.97 11.22
CA LYS A 92 -5.06 4.73 9.86
C LYS A 92 -6.13 5.72 9.43
N LEU A 93 -6.09 6.09 8.15
CA LEU A 93 -7.12 6.89 7.48
C LEU A 93 -7.62 6.13 6.25
N SER A 94 -8.93 6.04 6.04
CA SER A 94 -9.45 5.39 4.83
C SER A 94 -9.02 6.15 3.57
N VAL A 95 -8.85 5.43 2.46
CA VAL A 95 -8.61 6.04 1.13
C VAL A 95 -9.72 7.03 0.76
N GLN A 96 -10.96 6.75 1.15
CA GLN A 96 -12.10 7.64 0.94
C GLN A 96 -11.92 8.98 1.68
N ASN A 97 -11.46 8.94 2.93
CA ASN A 97 -11.21 10.15 3.69
C ASN A 97 -9.97 10.90 3.17
N LEU A 98 -8.92 10.20 2.72
CA LEU A 98 -7.79 10.83 2.03
C LEU A 98 -8.29 11.56 0.77
N ARG A 99 -9.14 10.92 -0.03
CA ARG A 99 -9.73 11.53 -1.22
C ARG A 99 -10.51 12.79 -0.87
N LEU A 100 -11.42 12.72 0.10
CA LEU A 100 -12.19 13.88 0.55
C LEU A 100 -11.29 15.03 1.02
N TYR A 101 -10.24 14.71 1.80
CA TYR A 101 -9.26 15.69 2.26
C TYR A 101 -8.54 16.38 1.09
N LEU A 102 -8.08 15.61 0.10
CA LEU A 102 -7.40 16.16 -1.08
C LEU A 102 -8.34 16.98 -1.97
N GLU A 103 -9.58 16.52 -2.17
CA GLU A 103 -10.59 17.28 -2.92
C GLU A 103 -10.88 18.63 -2.25
N SER A 104 -10.94 18.65 -0.91
CA SER A 104 -11.22 19.85 -0.12
C SER A 104 -10.03 20.83 -0.08
N THR A 105 -8.80 20.34 -0.16
CA THR A 105 -7.57 21.16 0.00
C THR A 105 -6.85 21.50 -1.29
N ARG A 106 -6.99 20.65 -2.33
CA ARG A 106 -6.29 20.77 -3.63
C ARG A 106 -7.24 20.84 -4.82
N GLY A 107 -8.52 20.53 -4.62
CA GLY A 107 -9.55 20.53 -5.65
C GLY A 107 -9.75 19.18 -6.33
N LYS A 108 -10.99 18.93 -6.76
CA LYS A 108 -11.44 17.64 -7.31
C LYS A 108 -10.62 17.14 -8.49
N ALA A 109 -10.36 17.99 -9.48
CA ALA A 109 -9.63 17.60 -10.69
C ALA A 109 -8.17 17.18 -10.39
N VAL A 110 -7.52 17.81 -9.40
CA VAL A 110 -6.17 17.45 -8.98
C VAL A 110 -6.18 16.08 -8.31
N THR A 111 -7.13 15.84 -7.41
CA THR A 111 -7.30 14.56 -6.73
C THR A 111 -7.59 13.43 -7.71
N GLU A 112 -8.48 13.63 -8.68
CA GLU A 112 -8.80 12.64 -9.71
C GLU A 112 -7.55 12.28 -10.53
N ARG A 113 -6.74 13.27 -10.95
CA ARG A 113 -5.47 13.01 -11.64
C ARG A 113 -4.49 12.17 -10.82
N LEU A 114 -4.38 12.42 -9.51
CA LEU A 114 -3.54 11.62 -8.63
C LEU A 114 -4.00 10.16 -8.58
N PHE A 115 -5.30 9.91 -8.34
CA PHE A 115 -5.82 8.54 -8.28
C PHE A 115 -5.76 7.83 -9.65
N SER A 116 -5.92 8.55 -10.76
CA SER A 116 -5.65 7.99 -12.10
C SER A 116 -4.18 7.62 -12.27
N SER A 117 -3.25 8.44 -11.76
CA SER A 117 -1.81 8.16 -11.80
C SER A 117 -1.44 6.93 -10.97
N ILE A 118 -2.07 6.75 -9.80
CA ILE A 118 -1.93 5.55 -8.96
C ILE A 118 -2.42 4.29 -9.72
N SER A 119 -3.60 4.35 -10.34
CA SER A 119 -4.11 3.23 -11.14
C SER A 119 -3.18 2.89 -12.31
N TRP A 120 -2.64 3.90 -12.99
CA TRP A 120 -1.66 3.69 -14.06
C TRP A 120 -0.36 3.09 -13.55
N LEU A 121 0.14 3.52 -12.40
CA LEU A 121 1.33 2.96 -11.76
C LEU A 121 1.16 1.46 -11.49
N ILE A 122 -0.01 1.04 -10.98
CA ILE A 122 -0.35 -0.38 -10.78
C ILE A 122 -0.40 -1.13 -12.13
N VAL A 123 -1.04 -0.56 -13.16
CA VAL A 123 -1.10 -1.23 -14.47
C VAL A 123 0.29 -1.42 -15.08
N HIS A 124 1.17 -0.43 -14.95
CA HIS A 124 2.53 -0.52 -15.47
C HIS A 124 3.35 -1.57 -14.72
N SER A 125 3.26 -1.64 -13.39
CA SER A 125 3.97 -2.67 -12.62
C SER A 125 3.51 -4.08 -13.00
N LEU A 126 2.20 -4.29 -13.19
CA LEU A 126 1.66 -5.58 -13.62
C LEU A 126 2.10 -5.97 -15.03
N LYS A 127 2.10 -5.02 -15.98
CA LYS A 127 2.57 -5.27 -17.35
C LYS A 127 4.04 -5.61 -17.40
N ALA A 128 4.87 -5.00 -16.56
CA ALA A 128 6.31 -5.25 -16.51
C ALA A 128 6.62 -6.71 -16.12
N VAL A 129 5.83 -7.31 -15.22
CA VAL A 129 6.03 -8.70 -14.76
C VAL A 129 5.23 -9.73 -15.55
N ALA A 130 4.19 -9.33 -16.29
CA ALA A 130 3.33 -10.25 -17.04
C ALA A 130 4.04 -11.30 -17.93
N PRO A 131 5.21 -11.04 -18.55
CA PRO A 131 5.93 -12.05 -19.33
C PRO A 131 6.47 -13.22 -18.49
N VAL A 132 6.84 -12.97 -17.23
CA VAL A 132 7.47 -13.98 -16.34
C VAL A 132 6.50 -14.62 -15.36
N MET A 133 5.29 -14.08 -15.23
CA MET A 133 4.26 -14.63 -14.35
C MET A 133 3.65 -15.91 -14.94
N ALA A 134 3.51 -16.93 -14.10
CA ALA A 134 2.75 -18.13 -14.42
C ALA A 134 1.28 -17.77 -14.65
N ASN A 135 0.65 -18.40 -15.64
CA ASN A 135 -0.74 -18.16 -15.99
C ASN A 135 -1.51 -19.48 -15.93
N ASP A 136 -1.99 -19.83 -14.75
CA ASP A 136 -2.94 -20.91 -14.52
C ASP A 136 -4.33 -20.31 -14.31
N ARG A 137 -5.32 -20.79 -15.05
CA ARG A 137 -6.71 -20.30 -15.00
C ARG A 137 -7.40 -20.58 -13.66
N HIS A 138 -6.87 -21.51 -12.85
CA HIS A 138 -7.40 -21.86 -11.53
C HIS A 138 -6.68 -21.10 -10.40
N CYS A 139 -5.71 -20.26 -10.73
CA CYS A 139 -4.98 -19.45 -9.75
C CYS A 139 -5.44 -17.99 -9.78
N PHE A 140 -5.55 -17.42 -8.60
CA PHE A 140 -5.69 -15.99 -8.39
C PHE A 140 -4.80 -15.59 -7.22
N GLU A 141 -4.38 -14.33 -7.19
CA GLU A 141 -3.60 -13.79 -6.08
C GLU A 141 -4.07 -12.37 -5.77
N CYS A 142 -4.17 -12.06 -4.48
CA CYS A 142 -4.46 -10.71 -4.00
C CYS A 142 -3.16 -10.08 -3.50
N TYR A 143 -2.77 -8.96 -4.11
CA TYR A 143 -1.57 -8.23 -3.77
C TYR A 143 -1.89 -6.97 -2.96
N GLY A 144 -1.05 -6.68 -1.97
CA GLY A 144 -1.03 -5.40 -1.26
C GLY A 144 -0.03 -4.45 -1.91
N TYR A 145 -0.49 -3.33 -2.47
CA TYR A 145 0.35 -2.28 -3.04
C TYR A 145 0.62 -1.20 -2.01
N ASP A 146 1.90 -0.89 -1.81
CA ASP A 146 2.36 0.16 -0.88
C ASP A 146 2.89 1.33 -1.70
N ILE A 147 2.19 2.46 -1.61
CA ILE A 147 2.46 3.65 -2.42
C ILE A 147 2.66 4.84 -1.50
N ILE A 148 3.71 5.61 -1.73
CA ILE A 148 3.87 6.92 -1.09
C ILE A 148 3.56 8.02 -2.11
N ILE A 149 3.01 9.13 -1.63
CA ILE A 149 2.71 10.31 -2.45
C ILE A 149 3.67 11.40 -2.00
N ASP A 150 4.34 12.05 -2.94
CA ASP A 150 5.20 13.19 -2.62
C ASP A 150 4.43 14.52 -2.55
N ASN A 151 5.10 15.58 -2.11
CA ASN A 151 4.50 16.91 -1.96
C ASN A 151 4.05 17.55 -3.29
N LYS A 152 4.47 17.02 -4.43
CA LYS A 152 4.02 17.41 -5.78
C LYS A 152 2.88 16.52 -6.29
N LEU A 153 2.33 15.66 -5.43
CA LEU A 153 1.27 14.70 -5.74
C LEU A 153 1.68 13.68 -6.81
N LYS A 154 2.96 13.32 -6.86
CA LYS A 154 3.41 12.16 -7.65
C LYS A 154 3.38 10.91 -6.77
N PRO A 155 2.72 9.83 -7.23
CA PRO A 155 2.75 8.55 -6.53
C PRO A 155 4.02 7.78 -6.87
N TRP A 156 4.56 7.09 -5.86
CA TRP A 156 5.76 6.26 -5.96
C TRP A 156 5.45 4.88 -5.39
N LEU A 157 5.71 3.84 -6.18
CA LEU A 157 5.58 2.45 -5.74
C LEU A 157 6.74 2.13 -4.81
N ILE A 158 6.44 1.67 -3.60
CA ILE A 158 7.45 1.25 -2.62
C ILE A 158 7.64 -0.26 -2.71
N GLU A 159 6.56 -1.02 -2.51
CA GLU A 159 6.61 -2.48 -2.57
C GLU A 159 5.26 -3.06 -2.99
N VAL A 160 5.30 -4.32 -3.43
CA VAL A 160 4.11 -5.13 -3.71
C VAL A 160 4.22 -6.40 -2.87
N ASN A 161 3.30 -6.51 -1.91
CA ASN A 161 3.24 -7.62 -0.97
C ASN A 161 2.33 -8.72 -1.51
N ALA A 162 2.88 -9.92 -1.72
CA ALA A 162 2.07 -11.13 -1.86
C ALA A 162 1.44 -11.48 -0.50
N SER A 163 0.24 -12.06 -0.50
CA SER A 163 -0.44 -12.45 0.75
C SER A 163 -0.52 -11.35 1.83
N PRO A 164 -1.15 -10.20 1.53
CA PRO A 164 -1.21 -9.09 2.47
C PRO A 164 -1.92 -9.49 3.77
N SER A 165 -1.36 -9.11 4.92
CA SER A 165 -1.86 -9.52 6.25
C SER A 165 -3.35 -9.26 6.44
N LEU A 166 -4.09 -10.31 6.82
CA LEU A 166 -5.51 -10.27 7.18
C LEU A 166 -5.75 -10.06 8.69
N THR A 167 -4.70 -9.91 9.50
CA THR A 167 -4.81 -9.65 10.94
C THR A 167 -5.44 -8.28 11.21
N SER A 168 -6.56 -8.24 11.93
CA SER A 168 -7.30 -7.00 12.18
C SER A 168 -6.86 -6.36 13.50
N THR A 169 -6.42 -5.11 13.45
CA THR A 169 -6.05 -4.33 14.65
C THR A 169 -7.14 -3.37 15.12
N THR A 170 -8.08 -3.02 14.23
CA THR A 170 -9.19 -2.12 14.51
C THR A 170 -10.50 -2.68 13.93
N VAL A 171 -11.65 -2.16 14.38
CA VAL A 171 -12.96 -2.53 13.81
C VAL A 171 -13.03 -2.19 12.32
N ASN A 172 -12.48 -1.03 11.92
CA ASN A 172 -12.43 -0.62 10.52
C ASN A 172 -11.58 -1.56 9.66
N ASP A 173 -10.44 -2.02 10.17
CA ASP A 173 -9.63 -3.04 9.49
C ASP A 173 -10.42 -4.33 9.29
N ARG A 174 -11.14 -4.76 10.33
CA ARG A 174 -11.96 -5.98 10.30
C ARG A 174 -13.01 -5.88 9.21
N ILE A 175 -13.77 -4.78 9.18
CA ILE A 175 -14.81 -4.54 8.17
C ILE A 175 -14.21 -4.52 6.76
N LEU A 176 -13.10 -3.79 6.56
CA LEU A 176 -12.43 -3.69 5.26
C LEU A 176 -11.99 -5.07 4.77
N LYS A 177 -11.39 -5.88 5.64
CA LYS A 177 -10.84 -7.19 5.29
C LYS A 177 -11.91 -8.23 5.04
N TYR A 178 -13.00 -8.21 5.81
CA TYR A 178 -14.16 -9.06 5.50
C TYR A 178 -14.73 -8.72 4.11
N LYS A 179 -14.92 -7.42 3.81
CA LYS A 179 -15.39 -7.00 2.49
C LYS A 179 -14.43 -7.35 1.36
N LEU A 180 -13.11 -7.28 1.61
CA LEU A 180 -12.11 -7.69 0.64
C LEU A 180 -12.25 -9.17 0.30
N ILE A 181 -12.31 -10.05 1.32
CA ILE A 181 -12.43 -11.49 1.13
C ILE A 181 -13.75 -11.82 0.42
N ASP A 182 -14.86 -11.25 0.89
CA ASP A 182 -16.18 -11.44 0.30
C ASP A 182 -16.20 -11.05 -1.18
N ASN A 183 -15.63 -9.90 -1.53
CA ASN A 183 -15.54 -9.45 -2.92
C ASN A 183 -14.59 -10.33 -3.76
N ILE A 184 -13.47 -10.80 -3.20
CA ILE A 184 -12.61 -11.76 -3.89
C ILE A 184 -13.39 -13.02 -4.22
N LEU A 185 -14.07 -13.62 -3.23
CA LEU A 185 -14.88 -14.83 -3.43
C LEU A 185 -15.96 -14.62 -4.48
N SER A 186 -16.65 -13.47 -4.48
CA SER A 186 -17.65 -13.14 -5.50
C SER A 186 -17.09 -13.02 -6.94
N VAL A 187 -15.80 -12.74 -7.09
CA VAL A 187 -15.15 -12.60 -8.39
C VAL A 187 -14.57 -13.94 -8.88
N VAL A 188 -14.04 -14.75 -7.96
CA VAL A 188 -13.32 -15.99 -8.32
C VAL A 188 -14.22 -17.22 -8.31
N LEU A 189 -15.29 -17.22 -7.52
CA LEU A 189 -16.23 -18.34 -7.49
C LEU A 189 -17.26 -18.20 -8.62
N PRO A 190 -17.58 -19.29 -9.32
CA PRO A 190 -18.69 -19.30 -10.26
C PRO A 190 -20.01 -19.05 -9.51
N PRO A 191 -21.04 -18.47 -10.18
CA PRO A 191 -22.33 -18.16 -9.56
C PRO A 191 -23.00 -19.36 -8.90
N ASP A 192 -22.69 -20.55 -9.40
CA ASP A 192 -23.30 -21.83 -9.02
C ASP A 192 -22.52 -22.52 -7.89
N GLY A 193 -21.35 -21.97 -7.50
CA GLY A 193 -20.49 -22.48 -6.43
C GLY A 193 -19.71 -23.76 -6.77
N VAL A 194 -19.87 -24.32 -7.96
CA VAL A 194 -19.21 -25.55 -8.41
C VAL A 194 -18.07 -25.20 -9.38
N PRO A 195 -16.82 -25.59 -9.11
CA PRO A 195 -15.72 -25.41 -10.07
C PRO A 195 -15.96 -26.26 -11.33
N GLU A 196 -15.76 -25.68 -12.52
CA GLU A 196 -15.73 -26.39 -13.82
C GLU A 196 -14.52 -27.30 -13.98
#